data_AF-A0A9W8JHN4-F1
#
_entry.id   AF-A0A9W8JHN4-F1
#
_cell.length_a   1.000
_cell.length_b   1.000
_cell.length_c   1.000
_cell.angle_alpha   90.00
_cell.angle_beta   90.00
_cell.angle_gamma   90.00
#
_symmetry.space_group_name_H-M   'P 1'
#
loop_
_entity.id
_entity.type
_entity.pdbx_description
1 polymer ?
#
loop_
_entity_poly.entity_id
_entity_poly.type
_entity_poly.pdbx_seq_one_letter_code
_entity_poly.pdbx_strand_id
1 'polypeptide(L)'
;MSNRACAKFNNATLRVFGGAITPVVYAWQTNDLDNPWSAQARLLNGDLVAVKFAPFSARSKRYAKNLAADMAYQWLCAQYPAIDLSNV
;
A
#
# COMPACT_ATOMS: atom_id res chain seq x y z
N MET A 1 16.09 7.98 3.10
CA MET A 1 15.11 7.71 2.01
C MET A 1 13.75 7.37 2.60
N SER A 2 12.86 8.36 2.77
CA SER A 2 11.66 8.38 3.62
C SER A 2 10.50 7.43 3.21
N ASN A 3 9.48 7.28 4.06
CA ASN A 3 8.24 6.51 3.86
C ASN A 3 7.34 7.06 2.73
N ARG A 4 7.92 7.53 1.62
CA ARG A 4 7.20 8.24 0.55
C ARG A 4 6.09 7.39 -0.06
N ALA A 5 6.32 6.10 -0.29
CA ALA A 5 5.32 5.22 -0.91
C ALA A 5 4.08 5.03 -0.03
N CYS A 6 4.24 4.81 1.28
CA CYS A 6 3.11 4.71 2.19
C CYS A 6 2.31 6.02 2.29
N ALA A 7 2.99 7.18 2.29
CA ALA A 7 2.32 8.48 2.30
C ALA A 7 1.54 8.72 0.99
N LYS A 8 2.16 8.44 -0.16
CA LYS A 8 1.50 8.53 -1.48
C LYS A 8 0.26 7.65 -1.55
N PHE A 9 0.36 6.39 -1.14
CA PHE A 9 -0.77 5.48 -1.12
C PHE A 9 -1.90 5.98 -0.20
N ASN A 10 -1.55 6.50 0.98
CA ASN A 10 -2.52 7.09 1.90
C ASN A 10 -3.24 8.30 1.31
N ASN A 11 -2.49 9.26 0.78
CA ASN A 11 -3.02 10.50 0.21
C ASN A 11 -3.84 10.22 -1.06
N ALA A 12 -3.41 9.28 -1.90
CA ALA A 12 -4.16 8.84 -3.06
C ALA A 12 -5.50 8.22 -2.67
N THR A 13 -5.50 7.32 -1.68
CA THR A 13 -6.73 6.69 -1.18
C THR A 13 -7.70 7.74 -0.63
N LEU A 14 -7.20 8.70 0.16
CA LEU A 14 -8.01 9.80 0.67
C LEU A 14 -8.61 10.64 -0.46
N ARG A 15 -7.85 10.94 -1.51
CA ARG A 15 -8.33 11.70 -2.67
C ARG A 15 -9.40 10.95 -3.48
N VAL A 16 -9.26 9.63 -3.62
CA VAL A 16 -10.22 8.82 -4.38
C VAL A 16 -11.52 8.58 -3.60
N PHE A 17 -11.42 8.28 -2.30
CA PHE A 17 -12.56 7.77 -1.52
C PHE A 17 -13.08 8.75 -0.46
N GLY A 18 -12.47 9.92 -0.28
CA GLY A 18 -12.94 10.93 0.68
C GLY A 18 -12.97 10.46 2.13
N GLY A 19 -12.16 9.44 2.49
CA GLY A 19 -12.13 8.84 3.83
C GLY A 19 -13.09 7.67 4.05
N ALA A 20 -13.93 7.31 3.07
CA ALA A 20 -14.79 6.13 3.17
C ALA A 20 -14.01 4.80 3.17
N ILE A 21 -12.80 4.80 2.60
CA ILE A 21 -11.90 3.66 2.52
C ILE A 21 -10.60 3.98 3.25
N THR A 22 -10.19 3.07 4.14
CA THR A 22 -8.96 3.19 4.92
C THR A 22 -7.82 2.37 4.28
N PRO A 23 -6.71 3.01 3.88
CA PRO A 23 -5.53 2.31 3.38
C PRO A 23 -4.69 1.77 4.53
N VAL A 24 -4.30 0.50 4.48
CA VAL A 24 -3.43 -0.11 5.50
C VAL A 24 -2.32 -0.91 4.83
N VAL A 25 -1.11 -0.85 5.40
CA VAL A 25 0.02 -1.68 5.00
C VAL A 25 0.47 -2.54 6.18
N TYR A 26 0.07 -3.81 6.15
CA TYR A 26 0.49 -4.81 7.12
C TYR A 26 1.88 -5.32 6.77
N ALA A 27 2.71 -5.55 7.79
CA ALA A 27 4.02 -6.16 7.62
C ALA A 27 4.28 -7.17 8.74
N TRP A 28 4.85 -8.31 8.38
CA TRP A 28 5.14 -9.42 9.28
C TRP A 28 6.49 -10.04 8.93
N GLN A 29 7.06 -10.75 9.89
CA GLN A 29 8.28 -11.53 9.66
C GLN A 29 7.94 -12.87 9.02
N THR A 30 8.86 -13.36 8.19
CA THR A 30 8.79 -14.66 7.51
C THR A 30 9.97 -15.53 7.93
N ASN A 31 9.91 -16.82 7.61
CA ASN A 31 11.02 -17.75 7.83
C ASN A 31 12.06 -17.73 6.67
N ASP A 32 11.85 -16.87 5.67
CA ASP A 32 12.81 -16.68 4.58
C ASP A 32 13.97 -15.81 5.08
N LEU A 33 15.17 -16.38 5.22
CA LEU A 33 16.34 -15.67 5.72
C LEU A 33 16.88 -14.62 4.74
N ASP A 34 16.65 -14.79 3.44
CA ASP A 34 17.07 -13.84 2.42
C ASP A 34 16.12 -12.63 2.35
N ASN A 35 14.83 -12.85 2.65
CA ASN A 35 13.80 -11.82 2.68
C ASN A 35 12.88 -11.96 3.91
N PRO A 36 13.39 -11.67 5.13
CA PRO A 36 12.71 -11.97 6.40
C PRO A 36 11.50 -11.09 6.69
N TRP A 37 11.19 -10.11 5.83
CA TRP A 37 10.04 -9.23 5.99
C TRP A 37 9.13 -9.31 4.79
N SER A 38 7.86 -9.60 5.03
CA SER A 38 6.79 -9.49 4.02
C SER A 38 5.83 -8.37 4.40
N ALA A 39 5.28 -7.68 3.40
CA ALA A 39 4.24 -6.68 3.59
C ALA A 39 3.17 -6.76 2.51
N GLN A 40 1.96 -6.34 2.87
CA GLN A 40 0.80 -6.31 1.99
C GLN A 40 -0.04 -5.06 2.26
N ALA A 41 -0.37 -4.35 1.19
CA ALA A 41 -1.34 -3.27 1.23
C ALA A 41 -2.77 -3.83 1.17
N ARG A 42 -3.70 -3.12 1.80
CA ARG A 42 -5.14 -3.38 1.76
C ARG A 42 -5.91 -2.06 1.76
N LEU A 43 -7.10 -2.10 1.15
CA LEU A 43 -8.12 -1.07 1.29
C LEU A 43 -9.25 -1.65 2.14
N LEU A 44 -9.62 -0.96 3.21
CA LEU A 44 -10.64 -1.39 4.16
C LEU A 44 -11.87 -0.49 4.06
N ASN A 45 -13.06 -1.09 4.13
CA ASN A 45 -14.33 -0.40 4.31
C ASN A 45 -14.86 -0.78 5.70
N GLY A 46 -14.59 0.06 6.70
CA GLY A 46 -14.71 -0.34 8.11
C GLY A 46 -13.81 -1.54 8.41
N ASP A 47 -14.38 -2.61 8.96
CA ASP A 47 -13.66 -3.85 9.27
C ASP A 47 -13.55 -4.83 8.07
N LEU A 48 -14.19 -4.51 6.95
CA LEU A 48 -14.20 -5.36 5.76
C LEU A 48 -13.00 -5.05 4.86
N VAL A 49 -12.33 -6.10 4.38
CA VAL A 49 -11.27 -5.96 3.37
C VAL A 49 -11.92 -5.79 2.00
N ALA A 50 -11.93 -4.56 1.48
CA ALA A 50 -12.47 -4.26 0.16
C ALA A 50 -11.51 -4.70 -0.96
N VAL A 51 -10.21 -4.42 -0.80
CA VAL A 51 -9.16 -4.84 -1.76
C VAL A 51 -7.95 -5.35 -1.00
N LYS A 52 -7.37 -6.45 -1.50
CA LYS A 52 -6.16 -7.07 -0.98
C LYS A 52 -5.14 -7.21 -2.10
N PHE A 53 -3.98 -6.60 -1.96
CA PHE A 53 -2.91 -6.65 -2.96
C PHE A 53 -1.97 -7.84 -2.72
N ALA A 54 -1.17 -8.21 -3.73
CA ALA A 54 -0.15 -9.24 -3.56
C ALA A 54 0.87 -8.81 -2.48
N PRO A 55 1.37 -9.74 -1.64
CA PRO A 55 2.43 -9.44 -0.69
C PRO A 55 3.79 -9.32 -1.39
N PHE A 56 4.68 -8.50 -0.83
CA PHE A 56 6.08 -8.40 -1.26
C PHE A 56 7.02 -8.67 -0.10
N SER A 57 8.05 -9.48 -0.36
CA SER A 57 9.10 -9.80 0.60
C SER A 57 10.37 -9.00 0.32
N ALA A 58 11.09 -8.64 1.39
CA ALA A 58 12.35 -7.91 1.30
C ALA A 58 13.25 -8.13 2.52
N ARG A 59 14.53 -7.76 2.36
CA ARG A 59 15.53 -7.74 3.44
C ARG A 59 15.19 -6.84 4.63
N SER A 60 14.33 -5.84 4.46
CA SER A 60 13.92 -4.94 5.54
C SER A 60 12.43 -4.67 5.54
N LYS A 61 11.86 -4.54 6.75
CA LYS A 61 10.44 -4.18 6.97
C LYS A 61 10.01 -2.98 6.15
N ARG A 62 10.86 -1.94 6.16
CA ARG A 62 10.60 -0.70 5.45
C ARG A 62 10.50 -0.91 3.94
N TYR A 63 11.42 -1.68 3.37
CA TYR A 63 11.45 -1.89 1.93
C TYR A 63 10.25 -2.73 1.47
N ALA A 64 9.90 -3.79 2.21
CA ALA A 64 8.68 -4.57 1.96
C ALA A 64 7.43 -3.67 1.98
N LYS A 65 7.28 -2.81 3.00
CA LYS A 65 6.15 -1.86 3.09
C LYS A 65 6.11 -0.89 1.92
N ASN A 66 7.26 -0.40 1.46
CA ASN A 66 7.33 0.51 0.32
C ASN A 66 6.90 -0.19 -0.97
N LEU A 67 7.35 -1.44 -1.23
CA LEU A 67 6.93 -2.21 -2.41
C LEU A 67 5.42 -2.45 -2.41
N ALA A 68 4.87 -2.87 -1.28
CA ALA A 68 3.43 -3.11 -1.15
C ALA A 68 2.61 -1.83 -1.33
N ALA A 69 3.05 -0.70 -0.76
CA ALA A 69 2.37 0.58 -0.91
C ALA A 69 2.47 1.13 -2.33
N ASP A 70 3.62 0.97 -3.00
CA ASP A 70 3.82 1.44 -4.36
C ASP A 70 2.92 0.67 -5.34
N MET A 71 2.84 -0.66 -5.22
CA MET A 71 1.90 -1.45 -6.02
C MET A 71 0.45 -0.97 -5.86
N ALA A 72 0.02 -0.73 -4.62
CA ALA A 72 -1.34 -0.28 -4.35
C ALA A 72 -1.60 1.14 -4.89
N TYR A 73 -0.62 2.04 -4.80
CA TYR A 73 -0.69 3.36 -5.42
C TYR A 73 -0.82 3.27 -6.94
N GLN A 74 0.02 2.47 -7.61
CA GLN A 74 -0.05 2.28 -9.06
C GLN A 74 -1.41 1.70 -9.49
N TRP A 75 -1.95 0.76 -8.70
CA TRP A 75 -3.28 0.25 -8.95
C TRP A 75 -4.37 1.32 -8.82
N LEU A 76 -4.30 2.21 -7.82
CA LEU A 76 -5.23 3.34 -7.72
C LEU A 76 -5.14 4.28 -8.94
N CYS A 77 -3.93 4.58 -9.41
CA CYS A 77 -3.72 5.37 -10.62
C CYS A 77 -4.33 4.70 -11.85
N ALA A 78 -4.19 3.39 -11.98
CA ALA A 78 -4.76 2.63 -13.10
C ALA A 78 -6.28 2.50 -13.02
N GLN A 79 -6.84 2.32 -11.82
CA GLN A 79 -8.27 2.13 -11.60
C GLN A 79 -9.07 3.45 -11.72
N TYR A 80 -8.45 4.58 -11.37
CA TYR A 80 -9.09 5.90 -11.35
C TYR A 80 -8.32 6.92 -12.19
N PRO A 81 -8.18 6.70 -13.52
CA PRO A 81 -7.35 7.56 -14.38
C PRO A 81 -7.89 8.98 -14.54
N ALA A 82 -9.18 9.20 -14.24
CA ALA A 82 -9.81 10.52 -14.28
C ALA A 82 -9.49 11.40 -13.04
N ILE A 83 -8.88 10.84 -12.00
CA ILE A 83 -8.52 11.56 -10.77
C ILE A 83 -7.01 11.85 -10.81
N ASP A 84 -6.62 13.10 -10.65
CA ASP A 84 -5.19 13.47 -10.60
C ASP A 84 -4.54 13.06 -9.25
N LEU A 85 -3.72 12.02 -9.35
CA LEU A 85 -2.92 11.45 -8.26
C LEU A 85 -1.42 11.75 -8.40
N SER A 86 -1.01 12.63 -9.33
CA SER A 86 0.42 12.92 -9.58
C SER A 86 1.08 13.70 -8.45
N ASN A 87 0.30 14.53 -7.74
CA ASN A 87 0.75 15.44 -6.67
C ASN A 87 0.23 15.02 -5.29
N VAL A 88 0.33 13.74 -4.96
CA VAL A 88 0.00 13.16 -3.63
C VAL A 88 1.24 12.68 -2.89
#